data_AF-A0A7S7FZC8-F1
#
_entry.id   AF-A0A7S7FZC8-F1
#
_cell.length_a   1.000
_cell.length_b   1.000
_cell.length_c   1.000
_cell.angle_alpha   90.00
_cell.angle_beta   90.00
_cell.angle_gamma   90.00
#
_symmetry.space_group_name_H-M   'P 1'
#
loop_
_entity.id
_entity.type
_entity.pdbx_description
1 polymer ?
#
loop_
_entity_poly.entity_id
_entity_poly.type
_entity_poly.pdbx_seq_one_letter_code
_entity_poly.pdbx_strand_id
1 'polypeptide(L)'
;MTNRYDCFEEYLSYLSDLRKNNIKSNFKNISAIVMNANPFTKGHQYLVETASNNSDLVYIIMVKEDVSLFSYKQRKEMVKLFTENIKNVFIVEGSNYLVSRNVFPSYFLSSPEKVIRSQIILDTHIFKNYIARNLGIKNVT
;
A
#
# COMPACT_ATOMS: atom_id res chain seq x y z
N MET A 1 -17.36 10.09 10.82
CA MET A 1 -17.75 8.70 10.49
C MET A 1 -16.80 8.12 9.45
N THR A 2 -15.49 8.08 9.71
CA THR A 2 -14.52 7.97 8.61
C THR A 2 -13.27 7.21 9.01
N ASN A 3 -13.38 5.89 9.15
CA ASN A 3 -12.38 4.93 8.70
C ASN A 3 -12.88 3.50 8.90
N ARG A 4 -13.28 2.84 7.81
CA ARG A 4 -13.73 1.43 7.82
C ARG A 4 -12.61 0.39 7.98
N TYR A 5 -11.37 0.84 8.25
CA TYR A 5 -10.16 0.01 8.16
C TYR A 5 -9.24 0.14 9.37
N ASP A 6 -9.78 0.61 10.51
CA ASP A 6 -9.04 0.63 11.77
C ASP A 6 -9.01 -0.75 12.44
N CYS A 7 -9.85 -1.68 11.96
CA CYS A 7 -9.81 -3.10 12.28
C CYS A 7 -9.12 -3.90 11.17
N PHE A 8 -8.19 -4.79 11.54
CA PHE A 8 -7.39 -5.55 10.58
C PHE A 8 -8.24 -6.48 9.72
N GLU A 9 -9.20 -7.19 10.33
CA GLU A 9 -10.09 -8.10 9.61
C GLU A 9 -10.98 -7.37 8.60
N GLU A 10 -11.50 -6.19 8.96
CA GLU A 10 -12.27 -5.36 8.04
C GLU A 10 -11.43 -4.90 6.85
N TYR A 11 -10.15 -4.57 7.10
CA TYR A 11 -9.21 -4.23 6.04
C TYR A 11 -8.94 -5.43 5.12
N LEU A 12 -8.71 -6.62 5.67
CA LEU A 12 -8.51 -7.84 4.88
C LEU A 12 -9.74 -8.23 4.06
N SER A 13 -10.93 -8.02 4.60
CA SER A 13 -12.20 -8.20 3.88
C SER A 13 -12.29 -7.24 2.68
N TYR A 14 -12.00 -5.96 2.90
CA TYR A 14 -11.94 -4.96 1.83
C TYR A 14 -10.96 -5.31 0.72
N LEU A 15 -9.74 -5.74 1.06
CA LEU A 15 -8.75 -6.17 0.06
C LEU A 15 -9.24 -7.38 -0.74
N SER A 16 -9.93 -8.31 -0.09
CA SER A 16 -10.49 -9.50 -0.74
C SER A 16 -11.59 -9.13 -1.73
N ASP A 17 -12.44 -8.17 -1.39
CA ASP A 17 -13.50 -7.70 -2.28
C ASP A 17 -12.94 -6.89 -3.45
N LEU A 18 -11.93 -6.04 -3.22
CA LEU A 18 -11.18 -5.40 -4.29
C LEU A 18 -10.58 -6.41 -5.26
N ARG A 19 -9.98 -7.49 -4.73
CA ARG A 19 -9.46 -8.57 -5.55
C ARG A 19 -10.56 -9.20 -6.42
N LYS A 20 -11.70 -9.58 -5.84
CA LYS A 20 -12.82 -10.18 -6.60
C LYS A 20 -13.33 -9.27 -7.72
N ASN A 21 -13.38 -7.97 -7.46
CA ASN A 21 -13.93 -6.99 -8.40
C ASN A 21 -12.94 -6.59 -9.52
N ASN A 22 -11.64 -6.62 -9.25
CA ASN A 22 -10.62 -6.10 -10.17
C ASN A 22 -9.80 -7.19 -10.88
N ILE A 23 -9.68 -8.39 -10.33
CA ILE A 23 -8.92 -9.47 -10.96
C ILE A 23 -9.78 -10.16 -12.01
N LYS A 24 -9.31 -10.15 -13.26
CA LYS A 24 -9.86 -10.99 -14.33
C LYS A 24 -9.27 -12.40 -14.23
N SER A 25 -10.02 -13.39 -14.70
CA SER A 25 -9.63 -14.81 -14.64
C SER A 25 -8.28 -15.14 -15.31
N ASN A 26 -7.81 -14.28 -16.23
CA ASN A 26 -6.57 -14.47 -16.97
C ASN A 26 -5.35 -13.73 -16.37
N PHE A 27 -5.51 -12.92 -15.31
CA PHE A 27 -4.39 -12.20 -14.70
C PHE A 27 -3.47 -13.17 -13.96
N LYS A 28 -2.17 -13.11 -14.27
CA LYS A 28 -1.12 -13.98 -13.72
C LYS A 28 -0.14 -13.21 -12.84
N ASN A 29 0.20 -11.98 -13.23
CA ASN A 29 1.22 -11.13 -12.61
C ASN A 29 0.55 -9.92 -11.97
N ILE A 30 0.48 -9.89 -10.65
CA ILE A 30 -0.11 -8.80 -9.88
C ILE A 30 0.97 -8.21 -9.00
N SER A 31 1.14 -6.90 -9.09
CA SER A 31 2.11 -6.15 -8.30
C SER A 31 1.40 -5.21 -7.33
N ALA A 32 2.10 -4.82 -6.28
CA ALA A 32 1.66 -3.74 -5.42
C ALA A 32 2.81 -2.79 -5.11
N ILE A 33 2.47 -1.51 -4.97
CA ILE A 33 3.37 -0.45 -4.53
C ILE A 33 2.75 0.17 -3.30
N VAL A 34 3.48 0.16 -2.18
CA VAL A 34 3.13 0.97 -1.00
C VAL A 34 3.78 2.34 -1.17
N MET A 35 2.99 3.41 -1.22
CA MET A 35 3.55 4.76 -1.43
C MET A 35 2.93 5.82 -0.53
N ASN A 36 3.78 6.71 -0.02
CA ASN A 36 3.32 7.91 0.67
C ASN A 36 2.91 9.00 -0.31
N ALA A 37 3.68 9.24 -1.39
CA ALA A 37 3.37 10.27 -2.41
C ALA A 37 3.12 11.67 -1.81
N ASN A 38 4.07 12.17 -1.02
CA ASN A 38 3.98 13.43 -0.29
C ASN A 38 5.10 14.44 -0.67
N PRO A 39 5.07 15.07 -1.86
CA PRO A 39 4.07 14.93 -2.93
C PRO A 39 4.37 13.74 -3.85
N PHE A 40 3.45 13.49 -4.79
CA PHE A 40 3.73 12.64 -5.94
C PHE A 40 4.83 13.28 -6.81
N THR A 41 5.75 12.47 -7.33
CA THR A 41 6.93 12.96 -8.08
C THR A 41 7.16 12.10 -9.32
N LYS A 42 8.04 12.54 -10.23
CA LYS A 42 8.44 11.76 -11.41
C LYS A 42 9.04 10.39 -11.07
N GLY A 43 9.71 10.28 -9.92
CA GLY A 43 10.20 8.99 -9.43
C GLY A 43 9.06 8.02 -9.10
N HIS A 44 7.99 8.51 -8.47
CA HIS A 44 6.79 7.70 -8.23
C HIS A 44 6.12 7.29 -9.56
N GLN A 45 6.00 8.22 -10.51
CA GLN A 45 5.45 7.93 -11.84
C GLN A 45 6.23 6.81 -12.53
N TYR A 46 7.56 6.92 -12.55
CA TYR A 46 8.43 5.91 -13.14
C TYR A 46 8.23 4.53 -12.51
N LEU A 47 8.10 4.44 -11.18
CA LEU A 47 7.85 3.17 -10.49
C LEU A 47 6.49 2.57 -10.87
N VAL A 48 5.45 3.40 -10.96
CA VAL A 48 4.10 2.95 -11.36
C VAL A 48 4.10 2.46 -12.81
N GLU A 49 4.68 3.21 -13.74
CA GLU A 49 4.79 2.84 -15.16
C GLU A 49 5.61 1.55 -15.32
N THR A 50 6.72 1.43 -14.59
CA THR A 50 7.55 0.22 -14.61
C THR A 50 6.77 -0.99 -14.09
N ALA A 51 6.07 -0.87 -12.97
CA ALA A 51 5.25 -1.96 -12.45
C ALA A 51 4.10 -2.31 -13.41
N SER A 52 3.46 -1.31 -13.99
CA SER A 52 2.35 -1.46 -14.95
C SER A 52 2.78 -2.21 -16.20
N ASN A 53 3.96 -1.93 -16.74
CA ASN A 53 4.50 -2.63 -17.91
C ASN A 53 4.88 -4.09 -17.64
N ASN A 54 5.10 -4.47 -16.38
CA ASN A 54 5.52 -5.81 -15.99
C ASN A 54 4.39 -6.64 -15.32
N SER A 55 3.19 -6.09 -15.21
CA SER A 55 2.08 -6.70 -14.46
C SER A 55 0.76 -6.61 -15.21
N ASP A 56 -0.12 -7.59 -15.02
CA ASP A 56 -1.49 -7.51 -15.50
C ASP A 56 -2.32 -6.51 -14.68
N LEU A 57 -1.95 -6.30 -13.41
CA LEU A 57 -2.58 -5.37 -12.48
C LEU A 57 -1.56 -4.84 -11.46
N VAL A 58 -1.63 -3.55 -11.15
CA VAL A 58 -0.84 -2.91 -10.10
C VAL A 58 -1.77 -2.27 -9.07
N TYR A 59 -1.64 -2.69 -7.82
CA TYR A 59 -2.28 -2.00 -6.70
C TYR A 59 -1.35 -0.92 -6.14
N ILE A 60 -1.84 0.31 -6.04
CA ILE A 60 -1.15 1.38 -5.30
C ILE A 60 -1.80 1.50 -3.93
N ILE A 61 -1.10 1.07 -2.88
CA ILE A 61 -1.58 1.15 -1.50
C ILE A 61 -1.05 2.44 -0.88
N MET A 62 -1.96 3.37 -0.59
CA MET A 62 -1.62 4.68 -0.04
C MET A 62 -1.25 4.58 1.44
N VAL A 63 -0.09 5.09 1.85
CA VAL A 63 0.26 5.18 3.28
C VAL A 63 -0.65 6.20 3.97
N LYS A 64 -1.24 5.80 5.10
CA LYS A 64 -2.19 6.63 5.87
C LYS A 64 -1.53 7.71 6.72
N GLU A 65 -0.24 7.59 7.04
CA GLU A 65 0.46 8.60 7.84
C GLU A 65 0.33 10.00 7.22
N ASP A 66 -0.04 10.97 8.05
CA ASP A 66 -0.28 12.36 7.63
C ASP A 66 0.87 13.24 8.14
N VAL A 67 2.04 13.08 7.53
CA VAL A 67 3.24 13.85 7.90
C VAL A 67 3.43 15.06 6.96
N SER A 68 3.04 16.23 7.45
CA SER A 68 3.58 17.59 7.21
C SER A 68 3.74 18.25 5.82
N LEU A 69 3.14 17.77 4.71
CA LEU A 69 3.08 18.61 3.48
C LEU A 69 1.74 18.54 2.73
N PHE A 70 1.22 17.33 2.50
CA PHE A 70 -0.09 17.13 1.86
C PHE A 70 -0.91 16.10 2.65
N SER A 71 -2.17 16.46 2.89
CA SER A 71 -3.15 15.55 3.50
C SER A 71 -3.32 14.28 2.70
N TYR A 72 -3.74 13.18 3.34
CA TYR A 72 -4.04 11.92 2.67
C TYR A 72 -4.95 12.10 1.44
N LYS A 73 -5.98 12.96 1.56
CA LYS A 73 -6.89 13.27 0.45
C LYS A 73 -6.15 13.94 -0.71
N GLN A 74 -5.31 14.94 -0.43
CA GLN A 74 -4.52 15.62 -1.47
C GLN A 74 -3.55 14.64 -2.15
N ARG A 75 -2.86 13.79 -1.39
CA ARG A 75 -1.95 12.77 -1.94
C ARG A 75 -2.69 11.76 -2.82
N LYS A 76 -3.87 11.31 -2.40
CA LYS A 76 -4.74 10.42 -3.19
C LYS A 76 -5.16 11.06 -4.52
N GLU A 77 -5.55 12.33 -4.51
CA GLU A 77 -5.90 13.07 -5.73
C GLU A 77 -4.70 13.24 -6.66
N MET A 78 -3.51 13.53 -6.11
CA MET A 78 -2.28 13.60 -6.89
C MET A 78 -1.99 12.27 -7.58
N VAL A 79 -1.99 11.16 -6.83
CA VAL A 79 -1.76 9.82 -7.40
C VAL A 79 -2.77 9.55 -8.51
N LYS A 80 -4.07 9.80 -8.27
CA LYS A 80 -5.12 9.61 -9.26
C LYS A 80 -4.87 10.40 -10.55
N LEU A 81 -4.54 11.68 -10.43
CA LEU A 81 -4.23 12.55 -11.59
C LEU A 81 -3.02 12.05 -12.37
N PHE A 82 -1.94 11.71 -11.69
CA PHE A 82 -0.70 11.29 -12.36
C PHE A 82 -0.72 9.85 -12.87
N THR A 83 -1.69 9.03 -12.47
CA THR A 83 -1.85 7.64 -12.96
C THR A 83 -3.10 7.44 -13.82
N GLU A 84 -3.85 8.48 -14.16
CA GLU A 84 -5.14 8.38 -14.87
C GLU A 84 -5.04 7.63 -16.21
N ASN A 85 -3.93 7.83 -16.93
CA ASN A 85 -3.70 7.20 -18.23
C ASN A 85 -3.22 5.74 -18.15
N ILE A 86 -2.95 5.22 -16.95
CA ILE A 86 -2.40 3.87 -16.74
C ILE A 86 -3.54 2.90 -16.43
N LYS A 87 -3.97 2.15 -17.45
CA LYS A 87 -5.23 1.38 -17.43
C LYS A 87 -5.28 0.21 -16.44
N ASN A 88 -4.14 -0.31 -16.03
CA ASN A 88 -4.02 -1.47 -15.14
C ASN A 88 -3.52 -1.08 -13.73
N VAL A 89 -3.74 0.17 -13.32
CA VAL A 89 -3.42 0.65 -11.97
C VAL A 89 -4.70 0.86 -11.17
N PHE A 90 -4.73 0.36 -9.93
CA PHE A 90 -5.85 0.56 -9.02
C PHE A 90 -5.36 1.13 -7.69
N ILE A 91 -5.94 2.25 -7.27
CA ILE A 91 -5.60 2.91 -6.02
C ILE A 91 -6.39 2.26 -4.88
N VAL A 92 -5.66 1.76 -3.88
CA VAL A 92 -6.16 1.08 -2.69
C VAL A 92 -5.98 1.99 -1.49
N GLU A 93 -7.01 2.09 -0.67
CA GLU A 93 -6.89 2.82 0.59
C GLU A 93 -5.96 2.07 1.55
N GLY A 94 -5.08 2.81 2.21
CA GLY A 94 -4.22 2.23 3.25
C GLY A 94 -4.97 1.97 4.54
N SER A 95 -4.29 1.26 5.43
CA SER A 95 -4.68 1.07 6.83
C SER A 95 -3.55 1.49 7.75
N ASN A 96 -3.81 1.50 9.05
CA ASN A 96 -2.80 1.80 10.06
C ASN A 96 -1.81 0.63 10.27
N TYR A 97 -1.92 -0.45 9.49
CA TYR A 97 -1.13 -1.68 9.61
C TYR A 97 0.05 -1.76 8.64
N LEU A 98 0.28 -0.71 7.84
CA LEU A 98 1.42 -0.59 6.95
C LEU A 98 2.13 0.74 7.17
N VAL A 99 3.45 0.68 7.38
CA VAL A 99 4.32 1.87 7.47
C VAL A 99 3.73 2.87 8.46
N SER A 100 3.47 2.36 9.67
CA SER A 100 2.79 3.08 10.74
C SER A 100 3.63 3.01 12.00
N ARG A 101 4.04 4.18 12.49
CA ARG A 101 4.75 4.33 13.77
C ARG A 101 3.94 3.82 14.97
N ASN A 102 2.63 3.61 14.81
CA ASN A 102 1.72 3.26 15.90
C ASN A 102 1.65 1.76 16.20
N VAL A 103 2.12 0.88 15.30
CA VAL A 103 1.94 -0.57 15.48
C VAL A 103 3.05 -1.19 16.34
N PHE A 104 4.20 -0.52 16.47
CA PHE A 104 5.30 -1.00 17.30
C PHE A 104 5.54 -0.08 18.51
N PRO A 105 5.34 -0.55 19.76
CA PRO A 105 5.68 0.20 20.96
C PRO A 105 7.20 0.39 21.09
N SER A 106 7.70 1.49 20.55
CA SER A 106 9.14 1.81 20.48
C SER A 106 9.82 1.99 21.84
N TYR A 107 9.03 2.23 22.89
CA TYR A 107 9.51 2.44 24.26
C TYR A 107 10.14 1.21 24.92
N PHE A 108 9.98 0.01 24.35
CA PHE A 108 10.69 -1.19 24.80
C PHE A 108 12.11 -1.33 24.22
N LEU A 109 12.49 -0.51 23.22
CA LEU A 109 13.77 -0.64 22.53
C LEU A 109 14.70 0.53 22.85
N SER A 110 15.93 0.19 23.23
CA SER A 110 16.93 1.15 23.70
C SER A 110 17.66 1.93 22.61
N SER A 111 17.38 1.69 21.32
CA SER A 111 18.05 2.40 20.22
C SER A 111 17.12 2.61 19.01
N PRO A 112 17.20 3.76 18.31
CA PRO A 112 16.41 4.04 17.11
C PRO A 112 16.56 2.99 16.00
N GLU A 113 17.76 2.46 15.78
CA GLU A 113 18.02 1.45 14.75
C GLU A 113 17.22 0.15 14.99
N LYS A 114 17.15 -0.30 16.24
CA LYS A 114 16.34 -1.47 16.61
C LYS A 114 14.85 -1.22 16.40
N VAL A 115 14.36 -0.02 16.65
CA VAL A 115 12.95 0.36 16.38
C VAL A 115 12.66 0.27 14.89
N ILE A 116 13.51 0.88 14.05
CA ILE A 116 13.38 0.86 12.59
C ILE A 116 13.41 -0.57 12.07
N ARG A 117 14.38 -1.38 12.52
CA ARG A 117 14.50 -2.77 12.08
C ARG A 117 13.27 -3.60 12.46
N SER A 118 12.76 -3.45 13.68
CA SER A 118 11.55 -4.15 14.13
C SER A 118 10.32 -3.73 13.33
N GLN A 119 10.17 -2.44 13.03
CA GLN A 119 9.10 -1.92 12.19
C GLN A 119 9.17 -2.50 10.76
N ILE A 120 10.35 -2.51 10.14
CA ILE A 120 10.55 -3.10 8.81
C ILE A 120 10.16 -4.58 8.81
N ILE A 121 10.58 -5.35 9.82
CA ILE A 121 10.24 -6.77 9.93
C ILE A 121 8.72 -6.95 10.05
N LEU A 122 8.07 -6.16 10.91
CA LEU A 122 6.63 -6.23 11.12
C LEU A 122 5.85 -5.85 9.86
N ASP A 123 6.18 -4.72 9.25
CA ASP A 123 5.55 -4.23 8.01
C ASP A 123 5.72 -5.26 6.88
N THR A 124 6.92 -5.81 6.72
CA THR A 124 7.19 -6.86 5.71
C THR A 124 6.38 -8.11 5.98
N HIS A 125 6.27 -8.52 7.25
CA HIS A 125 5.50 -9.69 7.66
C HIS A 125 4.00 -9.50 7.39
N ILE A 126 3.43 -8.36 7.81
CA ILE A 126 2.03 -8.01 7.59
C ILE A 126 1.74 -7.95 6.08
N PHE A 127 2.60 -7.26 5.33
CA PHE A 127 2.43 -7.13 3.89
C PHE A 127 2.44 -8.48 3.19
N LYS A 128 3.49 -9.29 3.40
CA LYS A 128 3.67 -10.58 2.73
C LYS A 128 2.61 -11.60 3.11
N ASN A 129 2.31 -11.75 4.39
CA ASN A 129 1.50 -12.86 4.88
C ASN A 129 0.00 -12.58 4.88
N TYR A 130 -0.42 -11.31 4.77
CA TYR A 130 -1.83 -10.94 4.84
C TYR A 130 -2.24 -10.12 3.62
N ILE A 131 -1.63 -8.94 3.42
CA ILE A 131 -2.09 -7.98 2.41
C ILE A 131 -1.87 -8.49 1.00
N ALA A 132 -0.64 -8.93 0.68
CA ALA A 132 -0.29 -9.47 -0.63
C ALA A 132 -1.14 -10.70 -0.99
N ARG A 133 -1.35 -11.61 -0.03
CA ARG A 133 -2.18 -12.81 -0.22
C ARG A 133 -3.63 -12.47 -0.48
N ASN A 134 -4.20 -11.52 0.26
CA ASN A 134 -5.58 -11.07 0.06
C ASN A 134 -5.77 -10.35 -1.27
N LEU A 135 -4.72 -9.71 -1.79
CA LEU A 135 -4.71 -9.11 -3.14
C LEU A 135 -4.33 -10.09 -4.26
N GLY A 136 -4.02 -11.35 -3.95
CA GLY A 136 -3.68 -12.36 -4.96
C GLY A 136 -2.26 -12.27 -5.52
N ILE A 137 -1.37 -11.54 -4.84
CA ILE A 137 0.04 -11.39 -5.21
C ILE A 137 0.79 -12.66 -4.75
N LYS A 138 1.45 -13.33 -5.70
CA LYS A 138 2.04 -14.67 -5.48
C LYS A 138 3.44 -14.61 -4.86
N ASN A 139 4.25 -13.64 -5.27
CA ASN A 139 5.63 -13.50 -4.83
C ASN A 139 5.83 -12.13 -4.20
N VAL A 140 6.35 -12.13 -2.98
CA VAL A 140 6.88 -10.93 -2.31
C VAL A 140 8.32 -11.28 -1.99
N THR A 141 9.24 -10.68 -2.73
CA THR A 141 10.69 -10.88 -2.60
C THR A 141 11.26 -9.81 -1.70
#